data_AF-A0A540X158-F1
#
_entry.id   AF-A0A540X158-F1
#
_cell.length_a   1.000
_cell.length_b   1.000
_cell.length_c   1.000
_cell.angle_alpha   90.00
_cell.angle_beta   90.00
_cell.angle_gamma   90.00
#
_symmetry.space_group_name_H-M   'P 1'
#
loop_
_entity.id
_entity.type
_entity.pdbx_description
1 polymer ?
#
loop_
_entity_poly.entity_id
_entity_poly.type
_entity_poly.pdbx_seq_one_letter_code
_entity_poly.pdbx_strand_id
1 'polypeptide(L)'
;MALRSPVPLLACGAVLAVVACSLNVDDLAGKACTDNSECPTAYACTALGADGQRTCEVIYPPHYTEADGGADAGPVPTYCKDVEPILAATCVSTCHGADTSGSSQTSFRLDYYEPTGNGVPGARAKALRIRVRASDLKDMPPTGSPQPTTEERALIARWVAGGAPLCDSTGTNDAGP
;
A
#
# COMPACT_ATOMS: atom_id res chain seq x y z
N MET A 1 -9.40 -72.87 27.81
CA MET A 1 -7.99 -72.65 27.39
C MET A 1 -7.90 -72.93 25.90
N ALA A 2 -7.95 -71.88 25.07
CA ALA A 2 -6.79 -71.14 24.52
C ALA A 2 -6.20 -71.86 23.29
N LEU A 3 -5.98 -71.25 22.13
CA LEU A 3 -6.28 -69.94 21.54
C LEU A 3 -6.17 -70.15 20.02
N ARG A 4 -7.08 -69.60 19.22
CA ARG A 4 -6.88 -69.42 17.77
C ARG A 4 -5.80 -68.36 17.57
N SER A 5 -4.89 -68.51 16.60
CA SER A 5 -4.66 -67.44 15.62
C SER A 5 -3.73 -67.81 14.44
N PRO A 6 -4.08 -67.37 13.22
CA PRO A 6 -3.25 -67.43 12.02
C PRO A 6 -2.22 -66.28 11.97
N VAL A 7 -1.13 -66.52 11.23
CA VAL A 7 -0.05 -65.57 10.93
C VAL A 7 -0.60 -64.33 10.22
N PRO A 8 -0.24 -63.10 10.65
CA PRO A 8 -0.86 -61.88 10.17
C PRO A 8 -0.30 -61.41 8.83
N LEU A 9 -1.19 -60.73 8.10
CA LEU A 9 -0.98 -60.01 6.86
C LEU A 9 0.22 -59.04 6.92
N LEU A 10 1.08 -59.09 5.89
CA LEU A 10 1.94 -57.97 5.53
C LEU A 10 1.04 -56.81 5.05
N ALA A 11 0.84 -55.82 5.91
CA ALA A 11 0.28 -54.53 5.52
C ALA A 11 1.41 -53.67 4.92
N CYS A 12 1.44 -53.54 3.60
CA CYS A 12 2.20 -52.50 2.92
C CYS A 12 1.55 -51.13 3.23
N GLY A 13 1.99 -50.50 4.32
CA GLY A 13 1.67 -49.10 4.59
C GLY A 13 2.39 -48.21 3.57
N ALA A 14 1.67 -47.74 2.56
CA ALA A 14 2.12 -46.66 1.72
C ALA A 14 2.08 -45.36 2.53
N VAL A 15 3.24 -44.96 3.08
CA VAL A 15 3.42 -43.63 3.66
C VAL A 15 3.51 -42.66 2.49
N LEU A 16 2.40 -42.01 2.16
CA LEU A 16 2.38 -40.82 1.32
C LEU A 16 3.06 -39.70 2.11
N ALA A 17 4.37 -39.58 1.95
CA ALA A 17 5.11 -38.39 2.35
C ALA A 17 4.71 -37.27 1.39
N VAL A 18 3.79 -36.42 1.82
CA VAL A 18 3.50 -35.16 1.12
C VAL A 18 4.74 -34.29 1.31
N VAL A 19 5.63 -34.31 0.31
CA VAL A 19 6.73 -33.36 0.21
C VAL A 19 6.09 -32.00 -0.04
N ALA A 20 5.83 -31.25 1.03
CA ALA A 20 5.52 -29.84 0.93
C ALA A 20 6.81 -29.14 0.49
N CYS A 21 6.98 -28.97 -0.82
CA CYS A 21 8.00 -28.07 -1.35
C CYS A 21 7.67 -26.67 -0.83
N SER A 22 8.52 -26.14 0.04
CA SER A 22 8.60 -24.72 0.34
C SER A 22 8.76 -23.95 -0.97
N LEU A 23 7.70 -23.29 -1.42
CA LEU A 23 7.76 -22.33 -2.52
C LEU A 23 8.57 -21.14 -2.05
N ASN A 24 9.89 -21.18 -2.25
CA ASN A 24 10.71 -19.99 -2.15
C ASN A 24 10.36 -19.12 -3.36
N VAL A 25 10.07 -17.85 -3.11
CA VAL A 25 9.82 -16.85 -4.16
C VAL A 25 11.01 -16.70 -5.13
N ASP A 26 12.19 -17.15 -4.72
CA ASP A 26 13.40 -17.18 -5.53
C ASP A 26 13.42 -18.29 -6.61
N ASP A 27 12.53 -19.28 -6.58
CA ASP A 27 12.46 -20.35 -7.61
C ASP A 27 11.65 -19.93 -8.86
N LEU A 28 10.99 -18.75 -8.84
CA LEU A 28 10.17 -18.23 -9.95
C LEU A 28 10.85 -17.11 -10.73
N ALA A 29 11.73 -16.33 -10.08
CA ALA A 29 12.60 -15.36 -10.73
C ALA A 29 13.71 -16.11 -11.47
N GLY A 30 13.85 -15.90 -12.79
CA GLY A 30 14.84 -16.63 -13.59
C GLY A 30 14.30 -17.83 -14.39
N LYS A 31 13.00 -18.16 -14.28
CA LYS A 31 12.37 -19.16 -15.17
C LYS A 31 12.46 -18.68 -16.61
N ALA A 32 13.05 -19.48 -17.50
CA ALA A 32 13.08 -19.16 -18.93
C ALA A 32 11.67 -19.05 -19.51
N CYS A 33 11.45 -18.04 -20.35
CA CYS A 33 10.17 -17.76 -20.97
C CYS A 33 10.36 -17.25 -22.39
N THR A 34 9.32 -17.39 -23.21
CA THR A 34 9.24 -16.80 -24.55
C THR A 34 8.17 -15.73 -24.66
N ASP A 35 7.19 -15.75 -23.76
CA ASP A 35 6.14 -14.74 -23.66
C ASP A 35 5.60 -14.61 -22.22
N ASN A 36 4.82 -13.56 -21.96
CA ASN A 36 4.33 -13.23 -20.62
C ASN A 36 3.33 -14.25 -20.06
N SER A 37 2.65 -15.04 -20.90
CA SER A 37 1.69 -16.05 -20.43
C SER A 37 2.35 -17.25 -19.76
N GLU A 38 3.65 -17.44 -20.01
CA GLU A 38 4.46 -18.49 -19.39
C GLU A 38 4.96 -18.11 -17.97
N CYS A 39 4.76 -16.85 -17.60
CA CYS A 39 5.14 -16.28 -16.31
C CYS A 39 3.94 -16.19 -15.35
N PRO A 40 4.18 -16.32 -14.03
CA PRO A 40 3.16 -16.03 -13.02
C PRO A 40 2.65 -14.58 -13.15
N THR A 41 1.41 -14.33 -12.71
CA THR A 41 0.69 -13.05 -12.91
C THR A 41 1.41 -11.78 -12.42
N ALA A 42 2.41 -11.92 -11.55
CA ALA A 42 3.23 -10.80 -11.04
C ALA A 42 4.59 -10.63 -11.76
N TYR A 43 4.84 -11.37 -12.84
CA TYR A 43 6.11 -11.45 -13.54
C TYR A 43 5.93 -11.18 -15.04
N ALA A 44 6.90 -10.50 -15.66
CA ALA A 44 6.97 -10.32 -17.10
C ALA A 44 8.15 -11.08 -17.67
N CYS A 45 8.00 -11.54 -18.92
CA CYS A 45 9.07 -12.17 -19.65
C CYS A 45 10.02 -11.10 -20.20
N THR A 46 11.17 -10.90 -19.57
CA THR A 46 12.13 -9.85 -19.92
C THR A 46 13.49 -10.43 -20.29
N ALA A 47 14.22 -9.75 -21.16
CA ALA A 47 15.57 -10.14 -21.55
C ALA A 47 16.58 -9.55 -20.55
N LEU A 48 16.79 -10.22 -19.41
CA LEU A 48 17.80 -9.79 -18.43
C LEU A 48 18.96 -10.79 -18.26
N GLY A 49 18.95 -11.94 -18.96
CA GLY A 49 20.04 -12.90 -18.97
C GLY A 49 21.25 -12.44 -19.82
N ALA A 50 22.47 -12.66 -19.31
CA ALA A 50 23.73 -12.35 -20.00
C ALA A 50 23.97 -13.16 -21.30
N ASP A 51 23.17 -14.20 -21.50
CA ASP A 51 23.15 -15.11 -22.66
C ASP A 51 22.04 -14.78 -23.67
N GLY A 52 21.27 -13.70 -23.46
CA GLY A 52 20.13 -13.33 -24.29
C GLY A 52 18.89 -14.18 -24.04
N GLN A 53 18.90 -15.05 -23.03
CA GLN A 53 17.73 -15.80 -22.62
C GLN A 53 16.76 -14.88 -21.86
N ARG A 54 15.48 -14.97 -22.23
CA ARG A 54 14.41 -14.24 -21.54
C ARG A 54 13.98 -15.02 -20.31
N THR A 55 13.84 -14.32 -19.19
CA THR A 55 13.44 -14.89 -17.90
C THR A 55 12.23 -14.14 -17.34
N CYS A 56 11.41 -14.85 -16.57
CA CYS A 56 10.32 -14.28 -15.80
C CYS A 56 10.93 -13.44 -14.67
N GLU A 57 10.71 -12.14 -14.72
CA GLU A 57 11.22 -11.18 -13.74
C GLU A 57 10.06 -10.44 -13.08
N VAL A 58 10.20 -10.14 -11.79
CA VAL A 58 9.15 -9.48 -11.00
C VAL A 58 8.88 -8.10 -11.59
N ILE A 59 7.61 -7.80 -11.87
CA ILE A 59 7.23 -6.45 -12.27
C ILE A 59 7.11 -5.60 -11.00
N TYR A 60 8.07 -4.72 -10.76
CA TYR A 60 8.05 -3.77 -9.66
C TYR A 60 7.70 -2.35 -10.14
N PRO A 61 6.83 -1.60 -9.42
CA PRO A 61 6.02 -2.06 -8.27
C PRO A 61 5.00 -3.10 -8.74
N PRO A 62 4.59 -4.05 -7.87
CA PRO A 62 3.60 -5.04 -8.26
C PRO A 62 2.44 -4.30 -8.90
N HIS A 63 2.15 -4.61 -10.16
CA HIS A 63 0.86 -4.27 -10.71
C HIS A 63 -0.13 -4.87 -9.72
N TYR A 64 -0.83 -3.99 -9.01
CA TYR A 64 -2.08 -4.33 -8.36
C TYR A 64 -2.93 -4.81 -9.53
N THR A 65 -2.92 -6.11 -9.77
CA THR A 65 -3.79 -6.68 -10.78
C THR A 65 -5.18 -6.29 -10.37
N GLU A 66 -5.92 -5.79 -11.33
CA GLU A 66 -7.31 -5.30 -11.27
C GLU A 66 -8.30 -6.40 -10.84
N ALA A 67 -7.84 -7.44 -10.13
CA ALA A 67 -8.59 -8.57 -9.62
C ALA A 67 -9.08 -8.39 -8.17
N ASP A 68 -8.70 -7.32 -7.47
CA ASP A 68 -9.41 -6.85 -6.27
C ASP A 68 -10.48 -5.81 -6.66
N GLY A 69 -11.38 -6.15 -7.60
CA GLY A 69 -12.65 -5.45 -7.84
C GLY A 69 -12.63 -3.93 -7.68
N GLY A 70 -11.58 -3.28 -8.18
CA GLY A 70 -11.31 -1.88 -7.93
C GLY A 70 -12.22 -1.04 -8.80
N ALA A 71 -13.43 -0.77 -8.32
CA ALA A 71 -14.17 0.39 -8.77
C ALA A 71 -13.18 1.56 -8.79
N ASP A 72 -13.11 2.30 -9.91
CA ASP A 72 -12.38 3.56 -10.01
C ASP A 72 -12.54 4.29 -8.68
N ALA A 73 -11.46 4.48 -7.93
CA ALA A 73 -11.52 4.95 -6.53
C ALA A 73 -11.99 6.41 -6.40
N GLY A 74 -12.61 6.92 -7.46
CA GLY A 74 -13.02 8.29 -7.67
C GLY A 74 -11.88 9.14 -8.23
N PRO A 75 -12.18 10.40 -8.56
CA PRO A 75 -11.17 11.38 -8.89
C PRO A 75 -10.15 11.52 -7.75
N VAL A 76 -8.94 11.98 -8.11
CA VAL A 76 -7.91 12.35 -7.13
C VAL A 76 -8.49 13.44 -6.22
N PRO A 77 -8.57 13.23 -4.89
CA PRO A 77 -9.06 14.24 -3.98
C PRO A 77 -8.13 15.46 -3.96
N THR A 78 -8.68 16.63 -3.66
CA THR A 78 -7.93 17.90 -3.53
C THR A 78 -7.84 18.31 -2.08
N TYR A 79 -6.81 19.09 -1.73
CA TYR A 79 -6.69 19.65 -0.39
C TYR A 79 -7.92 20.48 -0.02
N CYS A 80 -8.29 21.47 -0.84
CA CYS A 80 -9.29 22.47 -0.49
C CYS A 80 -10.70 21.90 -0.26
N LYS A 81 -11.10 20.88 -1.04
CA LYS A 81 -12.44 20.29 -0.92
C LYS A 81 -12.48 19.07 -0.01
N ASP A 82 -11.49 18.20 -0.11
CA ASP A 82 -11.61 16.84 0.43
C ASP A 82 -10.75 16.63 1.68
N VAL A 83 -9.53 17.17 1.72
CA VAL A 83 -8.57 16.86 2.79
C VAL A 83 -8.51 17.91 3.89
N GLU A 84 -8.62 19.19 3.55
CA GLU A 84 -8.61 20.30 4.52
C GLU A 84 -9.68 20.13 5.60
N PRO A 85 -10.96 19.77 5.28
CA PRO A 85 -11.96 19.56 6.32
C PRO A 85 -11.60 18.43 7.29
N ILE A 86 -10.99 17.36 6.80
CA ILE A 86 -10.56 16.21 7.61
C ILE A 86 -9.42 16.61 8.54
N LEU A 87 -8.41 17.33 8.01
CA LEU A 87 -7.28 17.79 8.81
C LEU A 87 -7.73 18.81 9.87
N ALA A 88 -8.64 19.72 9.51
CA ALA A 88 -9.21 20.68 10.45
C ALA A 88 -9.95 19.99 11.60
N ALA A 89 -10.77 18.98 11.29
CA ALA A 89 -11.58 18.27 12.28
C ALA A 89 -10.76 17.35 13.20
N THR A 90 -9.70 16.71 12.68
CA THR A 90 -9.02 15.61 13.38
C THR A 90 -7.57 15.92 13.78
N CYS A 91 -6.88 16.81 13.07
CA CYS A 91 -5.43 17.02 13.24
C CYS A 91 -5.06 18.39 13.80
N VAL A 92 -5.81 19.43 13.43
CA VAL A 92 -5.42 20.83 13.69
C VAL A 92 -5.58 21.18 15.16
N SER A 93 -6.82 21.32 15.65
CA SER A 93 -7.18 21.69 17.03
C SER A 93 -6.05 22.39 17.83
N THR A 94 -5.61 21.80 18.95
CA THR A 94 -4.50 22.27 19.78
C THR A 94 -3.17 21.57 19.45
N CYS A 95 -3.07 20.86 18.33
CA CYS A 95 -1.94 19.96 18.05
C CYS A 95 -1.08 20.39 16.86
N HIS A 96 -1.70 20.62 15.71
CA HIS A 96 -1.00 20.93 14.46
C HIS A 96 -1.57 22.18 13.77
N GLY A 97 -2.14 23.10 14.54
CA GLY A 97 -2.59 24.41 14.08
C GLY A 97 -1.72 25.56 14.58
N ALA A 98 -2.29 26.77 14.59
CA ALA A 98 -1.67 27.91 15.26
C ALA A 98 -1.48 27.67 16.77
N ASP A 99 -2.43 26.97 17.39
CA ASP A 99 -2.31 26.46 18.75
C ASP A 99 -1.70 25.06 18.73
N THR A 100 -0.62 24.90 19.47
CA THR A 100 0.10 23.62 19.64
C THR A 100 0.17 23.20 21.10
N SER A 101 -0.69 23.73 21.98
CA SER A 101 -0.67 23.43 23.43
C SER A 101 -0.88 21.94 23.76
N GLY A 102 -1.52 21.17 22.88
CA GLY A 102 -1.70 19.73 22.95
C GLY A 102 -0.61 18.90 22.27
N SER A 103 0.46 19.52 21.76
CA SER A 103 1.50 18.85 20.96
C SER A 103 2.89 19.45 21.20
N SER A 104 3.90 18.60 21.31
CA SER A 104 5.30 19.05 21.31
C SER A 104 5.84 19.38 19.92
N GLN A 105 5.04 19.21 18.86
CA GLN A 105 5.45 19.41 17.47
C GLN A 105 5.00 20.77 16.94
N THR A 106 5.91 21.73 16.93
CA THR A 106 5.68 23.10 16.45
C THR A 106 6.32 23.41 15.09
N SER A 107 7.04 22.44 14.52
CA SER A 107 7.87 22.63 13.32
C SER A 107 7.09 22.57 12.00
N PHE A 108 5.77 22.43 12.04
CA PHE A 108 4.87 22.45 10.89
C PHE A 108 3.45 22.73 11.36
N ARG A 109 2.60 23.13 10.43
CA ARG A 109 1.17 23.29 10.65
C ARG A 109 0.37 22.63 9.52
N LEU A 110 -0.85 22.23 9.83
CA LEU A 110 -1.76 21.52 8.92
C LEU A 110 -3.03 22.31 8.59
N ASP A 111 -3.22 23.47 9.20
CA ASP A 111 -4.32 24.40 8.93
C ASP A 111 -4.07 25.34 7.75
N TYR A 112 -3.02 25.08 6.98
CA TYR A 112 -2.80 25.65 5.65
C TYR A 112 -2.04 24.66 4.77
N TYR A 113 -2.15 24.83 3.46
CA TYR A 113 -1.51 23.95 2.48
C TYR A 113 -0.01 24.21 2.32
N GLU A 114 0.37 25.48 2.12
CA GLU A 114 1.76 25.95 1.95
C GLU A 114 2.13 26.97 3.04
N PRO A 115 3.42 27.14 3.36
CA PRO A 115 3.88 28.06 4.40
C PRO A 115 3.26 29.46 4.31
N THR A 116 2.90 30.01 5.46
CA THR A 116 2.38 31.38 5.58
C THR A 116 3.34 32.23 6.41
N GLY A 117 3.75 33.38 5.88
CA GLY A 117 4.52 34.43 6.60
C GLY A 117 5.91 34.03 7.14
N ASN A 118 5.97 33.12 8.11
CA ASN A 118 7.15 32.71 8.87
C ASN A 118 7.88 31.47 8.31
N GLY A 119 7.44 30.93 7.17
CA GLY A 119 8.10 29.80 6.51
C GLY A 119 7.88 28.44 7.17
N VAL A 120 6.98 28.33 8.16
CA VAL A 120 6.64 27.03 8.76
C VAL A 120 5.99 26.13 7.71
N PRO A 121 6.45 24.88 7.51
CA PRO A 121 5.89 23.95 6.53
C PRO A 121 4.39 23.68 6.73
N GLY A 122 3.64 23.68 5.62
CA GLY A 122 2.21 23.37 5.57
C GLY A 122 1.90 21.90 5.28
N ALA A 123 0.61 21.60 5.06
CA ALA A 123 0.11 20.26 4.81
C ALA A 123 0.76 19.59 3.59
N ARG A 124 1.03 20.33 2.49
CA ARG A 124 1.68 19.76 1.29
C ARG A 124 3.04 19.15 1.63
N ALA A 125 3.88 19.91 2.33
CA ALA A 125 5.21 19.48 2.73
C ALA A 125 5.19 18.31 3.72
N LYS A 126 4.04 18.00 4.32
CA LYS A 126 3.84 16.91 5.29
C LYS A 126 2.92 15.80 4.78
N ALA A 127 2.46 15.86 3.53
CA ALA A 127 1.51 14.92 2.94
C ALA A 127 1.83 13.44 3.24
N LEU A 128 3.06 13.00 2.92
CA LEU A 128 3.50 11.62 3.22
C LEU A 128 3.46 11.29 4.71
N ARG A 129 3.90 12.22 5.57
CA ARG A 129 3.87 12.03 7.02
C ARG A 129 2.44 11.90 7.53
N ILE A 130 1.52 12.74 7.04
CA ILE A 130 0.10 12.67 7.39
C ILE A 130 -0.44 11.28 7.04
N ARG A 131 -0.20 10.80 5.81
CA ARG A 131 -0.64 9.46 5.38
C ARG A 131 -0.05 8.34 6.23
N VAL A 132 1.24 8.38 6.55
CA VAL A 132 1.88 7.35 7.39
C VAL A 132 1.28 7.32 8.80
N ARG A 133 1.18 8.48 9.46
CA ARG A 133 0.72 8.54 10.86
C ARG A 133 -0.78 8.28 10.98
N ALA A 134 -1.57 8.77 10.02
CA ALA A 134 -3.01 8.55 10.01
C ALA A 134 -3.39 7.18 9.44
N SER A 135 -2.77 6.66 8.39
CA SER A 135 -3.28 5.45 7.72
C SER A 135 -2.51 4.18 8.07
N ASP A 136 -1.18 4.26 8.12
CA ASP A 136 -0.34 3.07 8.30
C ASP A 136 -0.17 2.74 9.77
N LEU A 137 0.33 3.71 10.54
CA LEU A 137 0.61 3.53 11.96
C LEU A 137 -0.66 3.74 12.81
N LYS A 138 -1.60 4.55 12.30
CA LYS A 138 -2.85 4.93 12.99
C LYS A 138 -2.60 5.43 14.41
N ASP A 139 -1.47 6.11 14.60
CA ASP A 139 -1.01 6.64 15.89
C ASP A 139 -1.23 8.15 15.99
N MET A 140 -1.71 8.77 14.90
CA MET A 140 -2.24 10.13 14.87
C MET A 140 -3.63 10.14 14.23
N PRO A 141 -4.59 10.90 14.79
CA PRO A 141 -4.48 11.62 16.07
C PRO A 141 -4.29 10.67 17.27
N PRO A 142 -3.84 11.15 18.44
CA PRO A 142 -3.70 10.30 19.62
C PRO A 142 -5.05 9.71 20.05
N THR A 143 -5.01 8.56 20.75
CA THR A 143 -6.20 7.95 21.33
C THR A 143 -6.93 8.95 22.23
N GLY A 144 -8.25 9.07 22.05
CA GLY A 144 -9.09 10.03 22.78
C GLY A 144 -9.31 11.37 22.07
N SER A 145 -8.59 11.65 20.98
CA SER A 145 -8.89 12.75 20.06
C SER A 145 -9.83 12.30 18.93
N PRO A 146 -10.55 13.22 18.26
CA PRO A 146 -11.33 12.90 17.07
C PRO A 146 -10.48 12.17 16.03
N GLN A 147 -10.93 10.99 15.59
CA GLN A 147 -10.21 10.14 14.66
C GLN A 147 -10.83 10.25 13.27
N PRO A 148 -10.01 10.28 12.19
CA PRO A 148 -10.57 10.17 10.86
C PRO A 148 -11.17 8.78 10.64
N THR A 149 -12.29 8.71 9.91
CA THR A 149 -12.95 7.46 9.52
C THR A 149 -12.09 6.68 8.52
N THR A 150 -12.52 5.45 8.20
CA THR A 150 -11.86 4.64 7.16
C THR A 150 -11.90 5.35 5.81
N GLU A 151 -13.04 5.96 5.46
CA GLU A 151 -13.26 6.68 4.20
C GLU A 151 -12.40 7.95 4.13
N GLU A 152 -12.30 8.69 5.23
CA GLU A 152 -11.45 9.88 5.34
C GLU A 152 -9.96 9.53 5.21
N ARG A 153 -9.51 8.43 5.83
CA ARG A 153 -8.14 7.92 5.64
C ARG A 153 -7.88 7.51 4.19
N ALA A 154 -8.87 6.93 3.52
CA ALA A 154 -8.77 6.59 2.10
C ALA A 154 -8.66 7.85 1.22
N LEU A 155 -9.40 8.93 1.53
CA LEU A 155 -9.27 10.23 0.85
C LEU A 155 -7.86 10.80 1.01
N ILE A 156 -7.32 10.82 2.23
CA ILE A 156 -5.96 11.27 2.51
C ILE A 156 -4.96 10.42 1.71
N ALA A 157 -5.09 9.09 1.74
CA ALA A 157 -4.17 8.20 1.03
C ALA A 157 -4.16 8.47 -0.50
N ARG A 158 -5.33 8.65 -1.11
CA ARG A 158 -5.44 8.97 -2.54
C ARG A 158 -4.92 10.36 -2.88
N TRP A 159 -5.18 11.37 -2.04
CA TRP A 159 -4.63 12.70 -2.21
C TRP A 159 -3.10 12.67 -2.24
N VAL A 160 -2.48 11.97 -1.28
CA VAL A 160 -1.01 11.81 -1.23
C VAL A 160 -0.47 11.06 -2.46
N ALA A 161 -1.13 9.97 -2.86
CA ALA A 161 -0.75 9.20 -4.05
C ALA A 161 -0.85 10.03 -5.34
N GLY A 162 -1.84 10.92 -5.43
CA GLY A 162 -2.03 11.86 -6.54
C GLY A 162 -1.13 13.11 -6.51
N GLY A 163 -0.09 13.13 -5.67
CA GLY A 163 0.84 14.28 -5.60
C GLY A 163 0.36 15.43 -4.72
N ALA A 164 -0.65 15.17 -3.88
CA ALA A 164 -1.22 16.11 -2.92
C ALA A 164 -1.69 17.44 -3.55
N PRO A 165 -2.58 17.45 -4.56
CA PRO A 165 -3.01 18.68 -5.24
C PRO A 165 -3.73 19.65 -4.27
N LEU A 166 -3.56 20.96 -4.50
CA LEU A 166 -4.14 22.03 -3.66
C LEU A 166 -5.67 22.11 -3.82
N CYS A 167 -6.15 22.82 -4.84
CA CYS A 167 -7.56 22.87 -5.22
C CYS A 167 -7.67 22.34 -6.65
N ASP A 168 -8.90 22.15 -7.17
CA ASP A 168 -9.23 21.68 -8.53
C ASP A 168 -8.06 21.84 -9.53
N SER A 169 -7.21 20.82 -9.59
CA SER A 169 -6.17 20.74 -10.59
C SER A 169 -6.87 20.26 -11.85
N THR A 170 -7.29 21.19 -12.71
CA THR A 170 -7.73 20.85 -14.06
C THR A 170 -6.66 19.95 -14.66
N GLY A 171 -7.01 18.68 -14.84
CA GLY A 171 -6.06 17.62 -15.11
C GLY A 171 -5.19 17.93 -16.33
N THR A 172 -3.89 18.12 -16.11
CA THR A 172 -2.90 17.91 -17.17
C THR A 172 -2.60 16.42 -17.20
N ASN A 173 -3.58 15.64 -17.65
CA ASN A 173 -3.28 14.41 -18.39
C ASN A 173 -2.99 14.85 -19.83
N ASP A 174 -1.83 15.48 -20.03
CA ASP A 174 -1.30 15.70 -21.37
C ASP A 174 -0.73 14.37 -21.86
N ALA A 175 -1.63 13.51 -22.32
CA ALA A 175 -1.30 12.39 -23.19
C ALA A 175 -1.43 12.87 -24.64
N GLY A 176 -0.30 13.06 -25.31
CA GLY A 176 -0.18 13.10 -26.77
C GLY A 176 0.84 14.12 -27.28
N PRO A 177 1.48 13.89 -28.44
CA PRO A 177 1.29 12.80 -29.41
C PRO A 177 2.17 11.56 -29.20
#